data_AF-A0A534BI08-F1
#
_entry.id   AF-A0A534BI08-F1
#
_cell.length_a   1.000
_cell.length_b   1.000
_cell.length_c   1.000
_cell.angle_alpha   90.00
_cell.angle_beta   90.00
_cell.angle_gamma   90.00
#
_symmetry.space_group_name_H-M   'P 1'
#
loop_
_entity.id
_entity.type
_entity.pdbx_description
1 polymer ?
#
loop_
_entity_poly.entity_id
_entity_poly.type
_entity_poly.pdbx_seq_one_letter_code
_entity_poly.pdbx_strand_id
1 'polypeptide(L)'
;MRTVRTLGLLGTGVIGGGWAARALHFGIDVVAADLRPEMEDWIRGAVANAEGALSRLTLAPLPPKGKLSFTTDPNAMARQADFIQENIPEQLELKQRVLADMSRHAPPDVVIASSTSGLMPSDLQLGMAAPERFLVAHPFNPVYLLPLVELVGGR
;
A
#
# COMPACT_ATOMS: atom_id res chain seq x y z
N MET A 1 -18.45 8.53 -0.72
CA MET A 1 -17.08 8.15 -0.33
C MET A 1 -17.10 6.69 0.11
N ARG A 2 -16.24 5.84 -0.45
CA ARG A 2 -16.08 4.45 0.01
C ARG A 2 -15.37 4.46 1.36
N THR A 3 -15.86 3.67 2.32
CA THR A 3 -15.15 3.45 3.57
C THR A 3 -14.01 2.45 3.31
N VAL A 4 -12.78 2.83 3.59
CA VAL A 4 -11.61 1.94 3.48
C VAL A 4 -11.56 1.05 4.71
N ARG A 5 -11.80 -0.25 4.54
CA ARG A 5 -11.63 -1.29 5.58
C ARG A 5 -10.44 -2.18 5.29
N THR A 6 -10.13 -2.39 4.01
CA THR A 6 -9.01 -3.23 3.55
C THR A 6 -8.03 -2.43 2.69
N LEU A 7 -6.79 -2.33 3.14
CA LEU A 7 -5.65 -1.86 2.36
C LEU A 7 -5.03 -3.02 1.57
N GLY A 8 -5.06 -2.91 0.25
CA GLY A 8 -4.24 -3.70 -0.64
C GLY A 8 -2.82 -3.16 -0.66
N LEU A 9 -1.83 -3.95 -0.27
CA LEU A 9 -0.44 -3.53 -0.18
C LEU A 9 0.39 -4.30 -1.19
N LEU A 10 0.77 -3.66 -2.29
CA LEU A 10 1.60 -4.25 -3.32
C LEU A 10 3.08 -3.95 -3.04
N GLY A 11 3.88 -4.98 -2.82
CA GLY A 11 5.28 -4.85 -2.42
C GLY A 11 5.41 -4.68 -0.91
N THR A 12 6.16 -5.60 -0.31
CA THR A 12 6.30 -5.69 1.15
C THR A 12 7.69 -5.28 1.61
N GLY A 13 8.41 -4.44 0.88
CA GLY A 13 9.71 -3.91 1.34
C GLY A 13 9.56 -2.92 2.50
N VAL A 14 10.63 -2.19 2.82
CA VAL A 14 10.69 -1.22 3.95
C VAL A 14 9.48 -0.27 3.98
N ILE A 15 9.14 0.35 2.84
CA ILE A 15 8.01 1.28 2.74
C ILE A 15 6.67 0.55 2.92
N GLY A 16 6.51 -0.62 2.28
CA GLY A 16 5.32 -1.44 2.41
C GLY A 16 5.07 -1.88 3.86
N GLY A 17 6.12 -2.33 4.57
CA GLY A 17 6.02 -2.67 5.99
C GLY A 17 5.61 -1.52 6.88
N GLY A 18 6.07 -0.30 6.57
CA GLY A 18 5.65 0.87 7.30
C GLY A 18 4.18 1.24 7.07
N TRP A 19 3.68 1.14 5.83
CA TRP A 19 2.26 1.29 5.53
C TRP A 19 1.41 0.22 6.22
N ALA A 20 1.83 -1.04 6.17
CA ALA A 20 1.15 -2.15 6.83
C ALA A 20 1.02 -1.90 8.34
N ALA A 21 2.13 -1.55 9.00
CA ALA A 21 2.15 -1.29 10.43
C ALA A 21 1.18 -0.16 10.81
N ARG A 22 1.20 0.95 10.05
CA ARG A 22 0.31 2.08 10.28
C ARG A 22 -1.16 1.70 10.08
N ALA A 23 -1.50 1.05 8.97
CA ALA A 23 -2.87 0.65 8.66
C ALA A 23 -3.44 -0.29 9.74
N LEU A 24 -2.71 -1.35 10.09
CA LEU A 24 -3.11 -2.32 11.10
C LEU A 24 -3.31 -1.68 12.47
N HIS A 25 -2.41 -0.76 12.86
CA HIS A 25 -2.48 -0.05 14.13
C HIS A 25 -3.74 0.81 14.27
N PHE A 26 -4.24 1.36 13.16
CA PHE A 26 -5.47 2.15 13.12
C PHE A 26 -6.70 1.35 12.65
N GLY A 27 -6.66 0.02 12.74
CA GLY A 27 -7.83 -0.85 12.54
C GLY A 27 -8.21 -1.12 11.09
N ILE A 28 -7.30 -0.89 10.14
CA ILE A 28 -7.49 -1.22 8.73
C ILE A 28 -6.82 -2.57 8.46
N ASP A 29 -7.58 -3.51 7.87
CA ASP A 29 -7.06 -4.81 7.46
C ASP A 29 -6.07 -4.64 6.30
N VAL A 30 -5.05 -5.48 6.24
CA VAL A 30 -4.04 -5.43 5.17
C VAL A 30 -4.01 -6.77 4.44
N VAL A 31 -4.17 -6.71 3.12
CA VAL A 31 -3.86 -7.83 2.22
C VAL A 31 -2.55 -7.47 1.52
N ALA A 32 -1.45 -8.05 2.00
CA ALA A 32 -0.12 -7.82 1.47
C ALA A 32 0.18 -8.78 0.31
N ALA A 33 0.69 -8.25 -0.79
CA ALA A 33 1.10 -9.02 -1.96
C ALA A 33 2.59 -8.83 -2.25
N ASP A 34 3.32 -9.93 -2.35
CA ASP A 34 4.70 -9.98 -2.82
C ASP A 34 4.94 -11.26 -3.60
N LEU A 35 5.75 -11.21 -4.66
CA LEU A 35 6.01 -12.40 -5.49
C LEU A 35 6.84 -13.46 -4.75
N ARG A 36 7.56 -13.05 -3.71
CA ARG A 36 8.45 -13.89 -2.93
C ARG A 36 7.76 -14.39 -1.66
N PRO A 37 7.51 -15.71 -1.49
CA PRO A 37 6.83 -16.24 -0.31
C PRO A 37 7.53 -15.90 1.01
N GLU A 38 8.86 -15.83 1.01
CA GLU A 38 9.67 -15.47 2.20
C GLU A 38 9.39 -14.07 2.72
N MET A 39 8.75 -13.21 1.91
CA MET A 39 8.38 -11.88 2.34
C MET A 39 7.18 -11.86 3.31
N GLU A 40 6.45 -12.97 3.46
CA GLU A 40 5.43 -13.09 4.50
C GLU A 40 6.02 -12.94 5.90
N ASP A 41 7.13 -13.63 6.18
CA ASP A 41 7.82 -13.54 7.46
C ASP A 41 8.44 -12.15 7.64
N TRP A 42 8.98 -11.58 6.55
CA TRP A 42 9.52 -10.22 6.55
C TRP A 42 8.45 -9.21 6.99
N ILE A 43 7.26 -9.23 6.39
CA ILE A 43 6.23 -8.21 6.64
C ILE A 43 5.68 -8.33 8.06
N ARG A 44 5.53 -9.56 8.57
CA ARG A 44 5.16 -9.82 9.96
C ARG A 44 6.21 -9.28 10.92
N GLY A 45 7.50 -9.49 10.64
CA GLY A 45 8.61 -8.94 11.40
C GLY A 45 8.63 -7.41 11.40
N ALA A 46 8.43 -6.78 10.24
CA ALA A 46 8.40 -5.32 10.10
C ALA A 46 7.25 -4.69 10.92
N VAL A 47 6.06 -5.29 10.87
CA VAL A 47 4.90 -4.86 11.66
C VAL A 47 5.18 -5.02 13.16
N ALA A 48 5.72 -6.16 13.58
CA ALA A 48 6.08 -6.40 14.99
C ALA A 48 7.13 -5.40 15.50
N ASN A 49 8.13 -5.06 14.68
CA ASN A 49 9.16 -4.09 15.03
C ASN A 49 8.61 -2.67 15.23
N ALA A 50 7.60 -2.26 14.45
CA ALA A 50 6.98 -0.94 14.55
C ALA A 50 6.09 -0.78 15.81
N GLU A 51 5.62 -1.89 16.39
CA GLU A 51 4.64 -1.91 17.48
C GLU A 51 5.08 -1.11 18.72
N GLY A 52 6.35 -1.23 19.10
CA GLY A 52 6.86 -0.54 20.28
C GLY A 52 6.88 0.99 20.14
N ALA A 53 7.04 1.50 18.92
CA ALA A 53 6.98 2.93 18.66
C ALA A 53 5.52 3.41 18.50
N LEU A 54 4.71 2.65 17.77
CA LEU A 54 3.29 2.95 17.53
C LEU A 54 2.47 2.96 18.82
N SER A 55 2.66 1.99 19.71
CA SER A 55 1.98 1.94 21.02
C SER A 55 2.28 3.13 21.93
N ARG A 56 3.34 3.90 21.65
CA ARG A 56 3.73 5.09 22.39
C ARG A 56 3.40 6.39 21.65
N LEU A 57 2.83 6.31 20.45
CA LEU A 57 2.54 7.47 19.60
C LEU A 57 1.44 8.35 20.18
N THR A 58 0.46 7.76 20.86
CA THR A 58 -0.68 8.46 21.45
C THR A 58 -1.23 7.73 22.67
N LEU A 59 -1.87 8.46 23.57
CA LEU A 59 -2.65 7.93 24.69
C LEU A 59 -4.15 7.85 24.36
N ALA A 60 -4.56 8.29 23.17
CA ALA A 60 -5.95 8.24 22.75
C ALA A 60 -6.42 6.78 22.57
N PRO A 61 -7.71 6.47 22.84
CA PRO A 61 -8.27 5.17 22.51
C PRO A 61 -8.12 4.87 21.02
N LEU A 62 -7.62 3.68 20.70
CA LEU A 62 -7.47 3.18 19.33
C LEU A 62 -8.52 2.10 19.04
N PRO A 63 -8.92 1.94 17.76
CA PRO A 63 -9.75 0.81 17.36
C PRO A 63 -8.99 -0.51 17.59
N PRO A 64 -9.71 -1.66 17.60
CA PRO A 64 -9.06 -2.95 17.50
C PRO A 64 -8.13 -3.00 16.28
N LYS A 65 -6.97 -3.64 16.44
CA LYS A 65 -6.02 -3.77 15.33
C LYS A 65 -6.64 -4.52 14.15
N GLY A 66 -6.25 -4.09 12.95
CA GLY A 66 -6.55 -4.80 11.72
C GLY A 66 -5.84 -6.15 11.65
N LYS A 67 -6.23 -6.96 10.67
CA LYS A 67 -5.68 -8.27 10.36
C LYS A 67 -4.73 -8.18 9.18
N LEU A 68 -3.57 -8.81 9.31
CA LEU A 68 -2.61 -8.96 8.22
C LEU A 68 -2.79 -10.33 7.55
N SER A 69 -3.07 -10.30 6.25
CA SER A 69 -3.03 -11.45 5.36
C SER A 69 -1.96 -11.26 4.29
N PHE A 70 -1.46 -12.37 3.73
CA PHE A 70 -0.41 -12.36 2.71
C PHE A 70 -0.83 -13.22 1.52
N THR A 71 -0.39 -12.83 0.33
CA THR A 71 -0.56 -13.60 -0.89
C THR A 71 0.61 -13.37 -1.84
N THR A 72 0.87 -14.35 -2.71
CA THR A 72 1.80 -14.21 -3.83
C THR A 72 1.12 -13.80 -5.13
N ASP A 73 -0.20 -13.58 -5.11
CA ASP A 73 -0.99 -13.11 -6.26
C ASP A 73 -1.43 -11.65 -6.05
N PRO A 74 -0.74 -10.67 -6.67
CA PRO A 74 -1.15 -9.26 -6.68
C PRO A 74 -2.59 -9.03 -7.15
N ASN A 75 -3.07 -9.84 -8.09
CA ASN A 75 -4.42 -9.69 -8.63
C ASN A 75 -5.47 -10.20 -7.63
N ALA A 76 -5.16 -11.25 -6.85
CA ALA A 76 -6.01 -11.68 -5.73
C ALA A 76 -6.11 -10.62 -4.64
N MET A 77 -5.02 -9.95 -4.32
CA MET A 77 -5.01 -8.81 -3.41
C MET A 77 -5.88 -7.66 -3.96
N ALA A 78 -5.69 -7.30 -5.22
CA ALA A 78 -6.41 -6.18 -5.84
C ALA A 78 -7.94 -6.37 -5.83
N ARG A 79 -8.43 -7.61 -6.03
CA ARG A 79 -9.85 -7.95 -5.99
C ARG A 79 -10.51 -7.71 -4.62
N GLN A 80 -9.73 -7.68 -3.54
CA GLN A 80 -10.23 -7.62 -2.16
C GLN A 80 -10.03 -6.25 -1.50
N ALA A 81 -9.30 -5.34 -2.14
CA ALA A 81 -8.91 -4.06 -1.56
C ALA A 81 -10.00 -2.99 -1.70
N ASP A 82 -10.07 -2.08 -0.72
CA ASP A 82 -10.83 -0.82 -0.80
C ASP A 82 -9.95 0.36 -1.23
N PHE A 83 -8.64 0.23 -1.03
CA PHE A 83 -7.60 1.17 -1.41
C PHE A 83 -6.32 0.36 -1.68
N ILE A 84 -5.54 0.71 -2.70
CA ILE A 84 -4.29 0.02 -3.03
C ILE A 84 -3.11 0.98 -2.89
N GLN A 85 -2.06 0.54 -2.19
CA GLN A 85 -0.78 1.23 -2.12
C GLN A 85 0.33 0.36 -2.73
N GLU A 86 1.00 0.88 -3.76
CA GLU A 86 2.10 0.25 -4.48
C GLU A 86 3.46 0.71 -3.94
N ASN A 87 4.33 -0.25 -3.63
CA ASN A 87 5.61 -0.09 -2.94
C ASN A 87 6.71 -1.01 -3.50
N ILE A 88 6.57 -1.45 -4.75
CA ILE A 88 7.55 -2.29 -5.46
C ILE A 88 8.79 -1.44 -5.84
N PRO A 89 9.89 -2.08 -6.28
CA PRO A 89 11.12 -1.38 -6.63
C PRO A 89 10.91 -0.21 -7.60
N GLU A 90 11.75 0.83 -7.45
CA GLU A 90 11.71 2.08 -8.23
C GLU A 90 12.22 1.88 -9.67
N GLN A 91 11.43 1.15 -10.48
CA GLN A 91 11.70 0.85 -11.89
C GLN A 91 10.42 1.10 -12.68
N LEU A 92 10.47 2.06 -13.62
CA LEU A 92 9.29 2.56 -14.32
C LEU A 92 8.56 1.47 -15.10
N GLU A 93 9.27 0.69 -15.91
CA GLU A 93 8.71 -0.35 -16.77
C GLU A 93 8.10 -1.49 -15.95
N LEU A 94 8.66 -1.77 -14.77
CA LEU A 94 8.12 -2.74 -13.83
C LEU A 94 6.79 -2.22 -13.24
N LYS A 95 6.80 -1.00 -12.70
CA LYS A 95 5.61 -0.37 -12.11
C LYS A 95 4.47 -0.25 -13.12
N GLN A 96 4.73 0.27 -14.32
CA GLN A 96 3.72 0.38 -15.37
C GLN A 96 3.07 -0.99 -15.67
N ARG A 97 3.88 -2.03 -15.87
CA ARG A 97 3.38 -3.37 -16.18
C ARG A 97 2.49 -3.93 -15.07
N VAL A 98 2.95 -3.82 -13.82
CA VAL A 98 2.22 -4.36 -12.67
C VAL A 98 0.96 -3.54 -12.39
N LEU A 99 1.04 -2.21 -12.43
CA LEU A 99 -0.11 -1.32 -12.26
C LEU A 99 -1.16 -1.53 -13.37
N ALA A 100 -0.73 -1.71 -14.62
CA ALA A 100 -1.62 -1.97 -15.75
C ALA A 100 -2.39 -3.30 -15.61
N ASP A 101 -1.73 -4.36 -15.17
CA ASP A 101 -2.37 -5.67 -14.94
C ASP A 101 -3.31 -5.63 -13.72
N MET A 102 -2.78 -5.14 -12.59
CA MET A 102 -3.51 -5.07 -11.32
C MET A 102 -4.74 -4.17 -11.40
N SER A 103 -4.67 -3.03 -12.11
CA SER A 103 -5.79 -2.11 -12.26
C SER A 103 -7.01 -2.73 -12.96
N ARG A 104 -6.83 -3.79 -13.76
CA ARG A 104 -7.94 -4.53 -14.40
C ARG A 104 -8.68 -5.45 -13.43
N HIS A 105 -8.03 -5.82 -12.33
CA HIS A 105 -8.56 -6.73 -11.32
C HIS A 105 -9.10 -6.01 -10.09
N ALA A 106 -8.67 -4.76 -9.85
CA ALA A 106 -9.20 -3.91 -8.80
C ALA A 106 -10.63 -3.45 -9.13
N PRO A 107 -11.57 -3.43 -8.16
CA PRO A 107 -12.91 -2.87 -8.35
C PRO A 107 -12.85 -1.44 -8.91
N PRO A 108 -13.80 -1.00 -9.76
CA PRO A 108 -13.67 0.21 -10.57
C PRO A 108 -13.57 1.52 -9.77
N ASP A 109 -14.02 1.52 -8.52
CA ASP A 109 -14.05 2.66 -7.60
C ASP A 109 -12.88 2.70 -6.60
N VAL A 110 -11.94 1.74 -6.67
CA VAL A 110 -10.78 1.67 -5.77
C VAL A 110 -9.69 2.63 -6.20
N VAL A 111 -9.23 3.48 -5.29
CA VAL A 111 -8.07 4.34 -5.52
C VAL A 111 -6.79 3.49 -5.52
N ILE A 112 -5.90 3.76 -6.47
CA ILE A 112 -4.59 3.12 -6.59
C ILE A 112 -3.53 4.20 -6.41
N ALA A 113 -2.66 4.02 -5.42
CA ALA A 113 -1.59 4.95 -5.10
C ALA A 113 -0.21 4.30 -5.26
N SER A 114 0.81 5.08 -5.63
CA SER A 114 2.21 4.66 -5.64
C SER A 114 3.04 5.43 -4.61
N SER A 115 3.98 4.74 -3.97
CA SER A 115 4.97 5.32 -3.05
C SER A 115 6.24 5.83 -3.76
N THR A 116 6.24 5.96 -5.10
CA THR A 116 7.39 6.49 -5.85
C THR A 116 7.87 7.83 -5.26
N SER A 117 9.17 8.06 -5.31
CA SER A 117 9.80 9.31 -4.85
C SER A 117 10.23 10.22 -6.01
N GLY A 118 10.18 9.74 -7.25
CA GLY A 118 10.73 10.49 -8.39
C GLY A 118 10.10 10.22 -9.75
N LEU A 119 9.23 9.21 -9.89
CA LEU A 119 8.55 8.93 -11.15
C LEU A 119 7.29 9.78 -11.25
N MET A 120 7.04 10.32 -12.44
CA MET A 120 5.86 11.15 -12.69
C MET A 120 4.59 10.28 -12.63
N PRO A 121 3.52 10.73 -11.95
CA PRO A 121 2.27 9.98 -11.91
C PRO A 121 1.69 9.72 -13.32
N SER A 122 1.85 10.69 -14.24
CA SER A 122 1.42 10.57 -15.63
C SER A 122 2.11 9.46 -16.40
N ASP A 123 3.35 9.13 -16.04
CA ASP A 123 4.11 8.05 -16.68
C ASP A 123 3.71 6.70 -16.05
N LEU A 124 3.52 6.67 -14.72
CA LEU A 124 3.13 5.45 -14.00
C LEU A 124 1.75 4.92 -14.42
N GLN A 125 0.79 5.82 -14.68
CA GLN A 125 -0.57 5.43 -15.03
C GLN A 125 -0.73 4.91 -16.46
N LEU A 126 0.32 4.93 -17.28
CA LEU A 126 0.25 4.46 -18.66
C LEU A 126 -0.15 2.98 -18.72
N GLY A 127 -1.22 2.70 -19.48
CA GLY A 127 -1.76 1.34 -19.66
C GLY A 127 -2.68 0.86 -18.54
N MET A 128 -2.90 1.64 -17.48
CA MET A 128 -3.87 1.34 -16.44
C MET A 128 -5.31 1.38 -16.96
N ALA A 129 -6.16 0.51 -16.42
CA ALA A 129 -7.60 0.62 -16.55
C ALA A 129 -8.13 1.66 -15.55
N ALA A 130 -8.93 2.62 -16.05
CA ALA A 130 -9.37 3.79 -15.29
C ALA A 130 -8.18 4.54 -14.65
N PRO A 131 -7.33 5.23 -15.44
CA PRO A 131 -6.17 5.95 -14.91
C PRO A 131 -6.54 7.13 -14.00
N GLU A 132 -7.75 7.68 -14.10
CA GLU A 132 -8.23 8.85 -13.33
C GLU A 132 -8.32 8.63 -11.81
N ARG A 133 -8.26 7.36 -11.36
CA ARG A 133 -8.23 6.95 -9.94
C ARG A 133 -6.81 6.63 -9.43
N PHE A 134 -5.79 6.93 -10.23
CA PHE A 134 -4.39 6.80 -9.86
C PHE A 134 -3.82 8.10 -9.29
N LEU A 135 -2.98 7.99 -8.27
CA LEU A 135 -2.15 9.09 -7.79
C LEU A 135 -0.82 8.59 -7.21
N VAL A 136 0.11 9.50 -6.95
CA VAL A 136 1.23 9.25 -6.05
C VAL A 136 0.82 9.66 -4.64
N ALA A 137 1.06 8.78 -3.68
CA ALA A 137 0.94 9.04 -2.25
C ALA A 137 2.29 8.71 -1.60
N HIS A 138 3.23 9.65 -1.72
CA HIS A 138 4.62 9.49 -1.32
C HIS A 138 4.78 9.69 0.19
N PRO A 139 5.20 8.66 0.95
CA PRO A 139 5.43 8.77 2.38
C PRO A 139 6.86 9.17 2.70
N PHE A 140 7.10 9.53 3.96
CA PHE A 140 8.46 9.73 4.49
C PHE A 140 8.83 8.60 5.44
N ASN A 141 10.06 8.10 5.36
CA ASN A 141 10.53 7.00 6.21
C ASN A 141 11.02 7.52 7.58
N PRO A 142 10.59 6.97 8.74
CA PRO A 142 9.67 5.82 8.91
C PRO A 142 8.20 6.15 8.68
N VAL A 143 7.55 5.43 7.75
CA VAL A 143 6.17 5.68 7.26
C VAL A 143 5.12 5.68 8.38
N TYR A 144 5.34 4.86 9.41
CA TYR A 144 4.43 4.70 10.53
C TYR A 144 4.59 5.76 11.63
N LEU A 145 5.65 6.58 11.58
CA LEU A 145 5.90 7.67 12.53
C LEU A 145 5.72 9.05 11.92
N LEU A 146 6.08 9.21 10.65
CA LEU A 146 5.97 10.50 9.98
C LEU A 146 4.56 10.68 9.39
N PRO A 147 3.85 11.77 9.76
CA PRO A 147 2.46 11.94 9.36
C PRO A 147 2.30 12.40 7.91
N LEU A 148 3.34 13.02 7.33
CA LEU A 148 3.31 13.64 6.01
C LEU A 148 3.20 12.59 4.90
N VAL A 149 2.28 12.84 3.96
CA VAL A 149 2.12 12.11 2.71
C VAL A 149 1.94 13.15 1.60
N GLU A 150 2.83 13.13 0.61
CA GLU A 150 2.74 14.00 -0.55
C GLU A 150 1.81 13.37 -1.59
N LEU A 151 0.73 14.08 -1.94
CA LEU A 151 -0.26 13.63 -2.92
C LEU A 151 -0.02 14.34 -4.26
N VAL A 152 0.21 13.57 -5.31
CA VAL A 152 0.42 14.10 -6.67
C VAL A 152 -0.49 13.38 -7.65
N GLY A 153 -1.42 14.11 -8.26
CA GLY A 153 -2.37 13.56 -9.23
C GLY A 153 -1.71 13.27 -10.58
N GLY A 154 -2.25 12.25 -11.27
CA GLY A 154 -1.98 11.98 -12.68
C GLY A 154 -2.67 12.97 -13.62
N ARG A 155 -2.79 12.53 -14.89
CA ARG A 155 -3.54 13.23 -15.94
C ARG A 155 -4.87 12.55 -16.21
#